data_AF-A0A1G9U7Q9-F1
#
_entry.id   AF-A0A1G9U7Q9-F1
#
_cell.length_a   1.000
_cell.length_b   1.000
_cell.length_c   1.000
_cell.angle_alpha   90.00
_cell.angle_beta   90.00
_cell.angle_gamma   90.00
#
_symmetry.space_group_name_H-M   'P 1'
#
loop_
_entity.id
_entity.type
_entity.pdbx_description
1 polymer ?
#
loop_
_entity_poly.entity_id
_entity_poly.type
_entity_poly.pdbx_seq_one_letter_code
_entity_poly.pdbx_strand_id
1 'polypeptide(L)'
;MDDAFQTELDAARDLLDDDSITAFHVGVVRDGAEVDTTYSYRTDDADSQQEGFQALSLLATHLRLVASEAGLDYETVAADAVTLAQQVEEAGRTADAEDE
;
A
#
# COMPACT_ATOMS: atom_id res chain seq x y z
N MET A 1 -15.48 21.21 -6.09
CA MET A 1 -14.79 20.08 -5.43
C MET A 1 -14.41 19.18 -6.57
N ASP A 2 -13.13 19.15 -6.96
CA ASP A 2 -12.50 18.09 -7.78
C ASP A 2 -11.12 18.52 -8.30
N ASP A 3 -10.82 19.83 -8.39
CA ASP A 3 -9.57 20.29 -9.04
C ASP A 3 -8.29 19.80 -8.33
N ALA A 4 -8.25 19.80 -7.00
CA ALA A 4 -7.09 19.31 -6.25
C ALA A 4 -6.93 17.79 -6.38
N PHE A 5 -8.03 17.03 -6.30
CA PHE A 5 -7.99 15.58 -6.48
C PHE A 5 -7.53 15.20 -7.89
N GLN A 6 -8.07 15.86 -8.92
CA GLN A 6 -7.65 15.63 -10.30
C GLN A 6 -6.18 16.04 -10.52
N THR A 7 -5.72 17.14 -9.91
CA THR A 7 -4.31 17.56 -9.99
C THR A 7 -3.36 16.51 -9.43
N GLU A 8 -3.65 15.99 -8.24
CA GLU A 8 -2.81 14.95 -7.61
C GLU A 8 -2.89 13.62 -8.38
N LEU A 9 -4.07 13.28 -8.92
CA LEU A 9 -4.25 12.09 -9.75
C LEU A 9 -3.45 12.17 -11.06
N ASP A 10 -3.44 13.33 -11.71
CA ASP A 10 -2.67 13.55 -12.93
C ASP A 10 -1.16 13.52 -12.64
N ALA A 11 -0.71 14.13 -11.53
CA ALA A 11 0.68 14.02 -11.09
C ALA A 11 1.10 12.56 -10.80
N ALA A 12 0.22 11.76 -10.19
CA ALA A 12 0.47 10.35 -9.94
C ALA A 12 0.55 9.53 -11.26
N ARG A 13 -0.28 9.87 -12.25
CA ARG A 13 -0.22 9.25 -13.59
C ARG A 13 1.07 9.61 -14.32
N ASP A 14 1.46 10.88 -14.30
CA ASP A 14 2.70 11.35 -14.91
C ASP A 14 3.92 10.66 -14.29
N LEU A 15 3.90 10.44 -12.97
CA LEU A 15 4.92 9.65 -12.28
C LEU A 15 4.95 8.22 -12.80
N LEU A 16 3.80 7.56 -12.95
CA LEU A 16 3.69 6.16 -13.41
C LEU A 16 4.06 5.95 -14.88
N ASP A 17 4.01 6.98 -15.72
CA ASP A 17 4.38 6.93 -17.15
C ASP A 17 5.90 6.96 -17.38
N ASP A 18 6.70 7.09 -16.31
CA ASP A 18 8.16 7.08 -16.40
C ASP A 18 8.72 5.66 -16.62
N ASP A 19 9.35 5.45 -17.78
CA ASP A 19 9.99 4.19 -18.17
C ASP A 19 11.09 3.71 -17.21
N SER A 20 11.63 4.58 -16.35
CA SER A 20 12.64 4.26 -15.36
C SER A 20 12.08 3.62 -14.08
N ILE A 21 10.76 3.57 -13.92
CA ILE A 21 10.13 2.91 -12.77
C ILE A 21 10.38 1.41 -12.83
N THR A 22 10.91 0.90 -11.72
CA THR A 22 11.18 -0.53 -11.53
C THR A 22 10.12 -1.22 -10.69
N ALA A 23 9.38 -0.48 -9.87
CA ALA A 23 8.29 -0.99 -9.04
C ALA A 23 7.27 0.10 -8.70
N PHE A 24 6.01 -0.29 -8.54
CA PHE A 24 4.96 0.61 -8.03
C PHE A 24 3.97 -0.14 -7.13
N HIS A 25 3.33 0.62 -6.24
CA HIS A 25 2.21 0.18 -5.43
C HIS A 25 1.07 1.19 -5.59
N VAL A 26 -0.10 0.72 -6.02
CA VAL A 26 -1.29 1.56 -6.21
C VAL A 26 -2.41 1.03 -5.35
N GLY A 27 -3.06 1.93 -4.60
CA GLY A 27 -4.29 1.65 -3.86
C GLY A 27 -5.43 2.53 -4.36
N VAL A 28 -6.57 1.94 -4.67
CA VAL A 28 -7.79 2.66 -5.10
C VAL A 28 -8.85 2.52 -4.02
N VAL A 29 -9.32 3.65 -3.49
CA VAL A 29 -10.38 3.69 -2.48
C VAL A 29 -11.72 3.97 -3.17
N ARG A 30 -12.72 3.10 -2.94
CA ARG A 30 -14.09 3.31 -3.41
C ARG A 30 -15.03 3.48 -2.23
N ASP A 31 -15.93 4.46 -2.34
CA ASP A 31 -16.99 4.83 -1.39
C ASP A 31 -17.09 3.97 -0.12
N GLY A 32 -16.16 4.21 0.81
CA GLY A 32 -16.31 3.92 2.22
C GLY A 32 -15.81 2.58 2.77
N ALA A 33 -15.20 1.65 2.02
CA ALA A 33 -14.62 0.47 2.68
C ALA A 33 -13.55 -0.30 1.92
N GLU A 34 -13.61 -0.37 0.59
CA GLU A 34 -12.76 -1.31 -0.15
C GLU A 34 -11.57 -0.59 -0.79
N VAL A 35 -10.38 -1.08 -0.47
CA VAL A 35 -9.11 -0.63 -1.07
C VAL A 35 -8.64 -1.72 -2.01
N ASP A 36 -8.82 -1.51 -3.31
CA ASP A 36 -8.20 -2.34 -4.35
C ASP A 36 -6.70 -2.00 -4.40
N THR A 37 -5.83 -2.89 -3.94
CA THR A 37 -4.37 -2.70 -4.04
C THR A 37 -3.78 -3.56 -5.17
N THR A 38 -2.88 -2.98 -5.96
CA THR A 38 -2.12 -3.71 -6.97
C THR A 38 -0.64 -3.38 -6.83
N TYR A 39 0.17 -4.43 -6.89
CA TYR A 39 1.62 -4.35 -6.85
C TYR A 39 2.19 -4.99 -8.12
N SER A 40 3.11 -4.28 -8.79
CA SER A 40 3.85 -4.82 -9.93
C SER A 40 5.28 -4.33 -9.91
N TYR A 41 6.19 -5.20 -10.31
CA TYR A 41 7.62 -4.98 -10.31
C TYR A 41 8.23 -5.65 -11.54
N ARG A 42 9.25 -5.01 -12.15
CA ARG A 42 10.04 -5.59 -13.25
C ARG A 42 11.27 -6.29 -12.65
N THR A 43 11.41 -7.58 -12.93
CA THR A 43 12.39 -8.48 -12.29
C THR A 43 13.64 -8.77 -13.11
N ASP A 44 13.82 -8.15 -14.28
CA ASP A 44 14.85 -8.59 -15.23
C ASP A 44 16.30 -8.57 -14.66
N ASP A 45 16.60 -7.83 -13.58
CA ASP A 45 17.97 -7.73 -13.01
C ASP A 45 18.09 -7.51 -11.47
N ALA A 46 17.03 -7.64 -10.67
CA ALA A 46 17.10 -7.30 -9.24
C ALA A 46 17.47 -8.49 -8.33
N ASP A 47 18.54 -8.36 -7.54
CA ASP A 47 18.87 -9.30 -6.46
C ASP A 47 17.75 -9.33 -5.39
N SER A 48 17.32 -10.51 -4.95
CA SER A 48 16.25 -10.70 -3.94
C SER A 48 16.45 -9.94 -2.62
N GLN A 49 17.69 -9.60 -2.28
CA GLN A 49 18.00 -8.73 -1.13
C GLN A 49 17.55 -7.29 -1.37
N GLN A 50 17.66 -6.79 -2.60
CA GLN A 50 17.25 -5.45 -2.99
C GLN A 50 15.71 -5.32 -2.98
N GLU A 51 14.99 -6.39 -3.34
CA GLU A 51 13.53 -6.49 -3.22
C GLU A 51 13.08 -6.37 -1.74
N GLY A 52 13.73 -7.10 -0.83
CA GLY A 52 13.44 -7.04 0.60
C GLY A 52 13.67 -5.63 1.19
N PHE A 53 14.76 -4.96 0.81
CA PHE A 53 15.02 -3.59 1.25
C PHE A 53 14.01 -2.58 0.69
N GLN A 54 13.54 -2.75 -0.54
CA GLN A 54 12.52 -1.88 -1.13
C GLN A 54 11.17 -2.04 -0.42
N ALA A 55 10.72 -3.28 -0.17
CA ALA A 55 9.49 -3.54 0.57
C ALA A 55 9.56 -2.97 2.01
N LEU A 56 10.69 -3.15 2.69
CA LEU A 56 10.91 -2.57 4.01
C LEU A 56 10.92 -1.03 4.00
N SER A 57 11.47 -0.41 2.95
CA SER A 57 11.47 1.04 2.79
C SER A 57 10.06 1.59 2.56
N LEU A 58 9.23 0.88 1.80
CA LEU A 58 7.83 1.22 1.59
C LEU A 58 7.03 1.11 2.90
N LEU A 59 7.22 0.02 3.65
CA LEU A 59 6.61 -0.15 4.97
C LEU A 59 7.03 0.97 5.94
N ALA A 60 8.32 1.30 5.99
CA ALA A 60 8.83 2.37 6.85
C ALA A 60 8.23 3.74 6.48
N THR A 61 8.02 4.00 5.20
CA THR A 61 7.36 5.23 4.72
C THR A 61 5.91 5.29 5.21
N HIS A 62 5.18 4.18 5.13
CA HIS A 62 3.80 4.10 5.60
C HIS A 62 3.69 4.25 7.13
N LEU A 63 4.55 3.56 7.89
CA LEU A 63 4.60 3.71 9.34
C LEU A 63 4.86 5.17 9.74
N ARG A 64 5.76 5.86 9.03
CA ARG A 64 6.04 7.27 9.28
C ARG A 64 4.83 8.18 9.02
N LEU A 65 4.15 7.97 7.90
CA LEU A 65 2.97 8.75 7.53
C LEU A 65 1.86 8.58 8.59
N VAL A 66 1.48 7.34 8.88
CA VAL A 66 0.37 7.03 9.79
C VAL A 66 0.67 7.49 11.22
N ALA A 67 1.89 7.28 11.71
CA ALA A 67 2.31 7.76 13.02
C ALA A 67 2.23 9.29 13.15
N SER A 68 2.65 10.02 12.11
CA SER A 68 2.57 11.48 12.08
C SER A 68 1.13 11.97 12.11
N GLU A 69 0.25 11.37 11.32
CA GLU A 69 -1.17 11.75 11.23
C GLU A 69 -1.95 11.38 12.50
N ALA A 70 -1.67 10.22 13.10
CA ALA A 70 -2.35 9.73 14.30
C ALA A 70 -1.76 10.30 15.61
N GLY A 71 -0.59 10.94 15.55
CA GLY A 71 0.14 11.38 16.75
C GLY A 71 0.61 10.23 17.63
N LEU A 72 0.87 9.06 17.03
CA LEU A 72 1.30 7.84 17.71
C LEU A 72 2.78 7.56 17.43
N ASP A 73 3.39 6.73 18.25
CA ASP A 73 4.74 6.22 17.98
C ASP A 73 4.72 5.07 16.95
N TYR A 74 5.88 4.81 16.35
CA TYR A 74 5.99 3.79 15.29
C TYR A 74 5.72 2.36 15.78
N GLU A 75 6.03 2.04 17.04
CA GLU A 75 5.84 0.69 17.58
C GLU A 75 4.34 0.39 17.74
N THR A 76 3.58 1.36 18.24
CA THR A 76 2.11 1.28 18.34
C THR A 76 1.47 1.09 16.95
N VAL A 77 1.84 1.91 15.97
CA VAL A 77 1.30 1.79 14.60
C VAL A 77 1.65 0.44 13.96
N ALA A 78 2.87 -0.06 14.18
CA ALA A 78 3.27 -1.37 13.67
C ALA A 78 2.47 -2.51 14.31
N ALA A 79 2.20 -2.45 15.62
CA ALA A 79 1.40 -3.44 16.33
C ALA A 79 -0.06 -3.44 15.85
N ASP A 80 -0.64 -2.26 15.63
CA ASP A 80 -1.99 -2.11 15.09
C ASP A 80 -2.08 -2.62 13.66
N ALA A 81 -1.09 -2.32 12.82
CA ALA A 81 -1.03 -2.82 11.44
C ALA A 81 -0.97 -4.34 11.38
N VAL A 82 -0.21 -5.00 12.26
CA VAL A 82 -0.19 -6.47 12.38
C VAL A 82 -1.55 -7.01 12.79
N THR A 83 -2.20 -6.38 13.76
CA THR A 83 -3.53 -6.79 14.22
C THR A 83 -4.56 -6.67 13.10
N LEU A 84 -4.53 -5.58 12.34
CA LEU A 84 -5.42 -5.37 11.20
C LEU A 84 -5.17 -6.40 10.08
N ALA A 85 -3.91 -6.68 9.77
CA ALA A 85 -3.56 -7.68 8.76
C ALA A 85 -4.13 -9.07 9.11
N GLN A 86 -4.03 -9.46 10.38
CA GLN A 86 -4.62 -10.73 10.86
C GLN A 86 -6.14 -10.76 10.71
N GLN A 87 -6.82 -9.65 11.03
CA GLN A 87 -8.27 -9.55 10.89
C GLN A 87 -8.72 -9.64 9.41
N VAL A 88 -7.97 -9.01 8.51
CA VAL A 88 -8.24 -9.10 7.06
C VAL A 88 -8.06 -10.53 6.55
N GLU A 89 -6.98 -11.21 6.95
CA GLU A 89 -6.76 -12.63 6.61
C GLU A 89 -7.87 -13.54 7.14
N GLU A 90 -8.38 -13.29 8.35
CA GLU A 90 -9.47 -14.05 8.95
C GLU A 90 -10.82 -13.77 8.29
N ALA A 91 -11.10 -12.51 7.94
CA ALA A 91 -12.31 -12.13 7.21
C ALA A 91 -12.35 -12.75 5.81
N GLY A 92 -11.23 -12.73 5.07
CA GLY A 92 -11.13 -13.39 3.76
C GLY A 92 -11.39 -14.90 3.85
N ARG A 93 -10.80 -15.57 4.84
CA ARG A 93 -11.03 -17.02 5.08
C ARG A 93 -12.49 -17.33 5.41
N THR A 94 -13.19 -16.42 6.08
CA THR A 94 -14.60 -16.60 6.44
C THR A 94 -15.50 -16.41 5.21
N ALA A 95 -15.22 -15.40 4.39
CA ALA A 95 -15.94 -15.16 3.13
C ALA A 95 -15.79 -16.34 2.16
N ASP A 96 -14.59 -16.90 2.02
CA ASP A 96 -14.34 -18.09 1.19
C ASP A 96 -15.12 -19.34 1.68
N ALA A 97 -15.36 -19.45 3.00
CA ALA A 97 -16.06 -20.59 3.60
C ALA A 97 -17.60 -20.48 3.55
N GLU A 98 -18.14 -19.29 3.29
CA GLU A 98 -19.58 -19.05 3.14
C GLU A 98 -20.07 -19.26 1.69
N ASP A 99 -19.14 -19.30 0.72
CA ASP A 99 -19.38 -19.56 -0.70
C ASP A 99 -19.25 -21.06 -1.11
N GLU A 100 -18.95 -21.96 -0.15
CA GLU A 100 -18.87 -23.44 -0.33
C GLU A 100 -20.13 -24.23 0.09
#